data_AF-A0A5K1ENS2-F1
#
_entry.id   AF-A0A5K1ENS2-F1
#
_cell.length_a   1.000
_cell.length_b   1.000
_cell.length_c   1.000
_cell.angle_alpha   90.00
_cell.angle_beta   90.00
_cell.angle_gamma   90.00
#
_symmetry.space_group_name_H-M   'P 1'
#
loop_
_entity.id
_entity.type
_entity.pdbx_description
1 polymer ?
#
loop_
_entity_poly.entity_id
_entity_poly.type
_entity_poly.pdbx_seq_one_letter_code
_entity_poly.pdbx_strand_id
1 'polypeptide(L)' 'IRRENKAAAGSASSSSGSNVSADVQQLLMTALSKLHLKQNEQGEWYVDSGAAAHVTGDA' A
#
# COMPACT_ATOMS: atom_id res chain seq x y z
N ILE A 1 1.44 13.33 43.65
CA ILE A 1 0.56 12.88 42.54
C ILE A 1 1.14 11.58 41.99
N ARG A 2 0.54 10.44 42.35
CA ARG A 2 0.98 9.10 41.96
C ARG A 2 0.08 8.66 40.80
N ARG A 3 0.64 8.41 39.62
CA ARG A 3 -0.13 7.93 38.47
C ARG A 3 0.14 6.45 38.25
N GLU A 4 -0.80 5.63 38.68
CA GLU A 4 -0.84 4.21 38.40
C GLU A 4 -1.82 4.01 37.25
N ASN A 5 -1.31 3.79 36.04
CA ASN A 5 -2.15 3.42 34.90
C ASN A 5 -2.10 1.90 34.74
N LYS A 6 -3.09 1.21 35.30
CA LYS A 6 -3.32 -0.22 35.09
C LYS A 6 -4.36 -0.37 33.98
N ALA A 7 -3.90 -0.39 32.72
CA ALA A 7 -4.74 -0.76 31.60
C ALA A 7 -4.89 -2.29 31.56
N ALA A 8 -5.98 -2.80 32.14
CA ALA A 8 -6.46 -4.16 31.85
C ALA A 8 -7.13 -4.15 30.47
N ALA A 9 -6.34 -4.33 29.42
CA ALA A 9 -6.84 -4.54 28.07
C ALA A 9 -6.81 -6.04 27.76
N GLY A 10 -7.86 -6.74 28.18
CA GLY A 10 -8.18 -8.03 27.59
C GLY A 10 -8.64 -7.81 26.16
N SER A 11 -7.74 -7.94 25.20
CA SER A 11 -8.09 -7.96 23.78
C SER A 11 -8.14 -9.41 23.32
N ALA A 12 -9.36 -9.93 23.14
CA ALA A 12 -9.59 -11.17 22.41
C ALA A 12 -9.14 -10.96 20.96
N SER A 13 -7.93 -11.44 20.64
CA SER A 13 -7.40 -11.37 19.28
C SER A 13 -7.99 -12.52 18.47
N SER A 14 -9.14 -12.27 17.84
CA SER A 14 -9.66 -13.13 16.77
C SER A 14 -8.80 -12.92 15.53
N SER A 15 -7.62 -13.52 15.51
CA SER A 15 -6.78 -13.56 14.31
C SER A 15 -7.46 -14.46 13.27
N SER A 16 -8.41 -13.92 12.53
CA SER A 16 -8.75 -14.45 11.20
C SER A 16 -7.66 -14.00 10.26
N GLY A 17 -6.47 -14.57 10.43
CA GLY A 17 -5.35 -14.40 9.51
C GLY A 17 -5.80 -14.93 8.17
N SER A 18 -6.08 -14.03 7.24
CA SER A 18 -6.27 -14.41 5.85
C SER A 18 -5.03 -15.18 5.42
N ASN A 19 -5.20 -16.46 5.12
CA ASN A 19 -4.15 -17.35 4.60
C ASN A 19 -3.86 -16.99 3.14
N VAL A 20 -3.49 -15.73 2.90
CA VAL A 20 -2.92 -15.29 1.64
C VAL A 20 -1.55 -15.96 1.54
N SER A 21 -1.36 -16.79 0.51
CA SER A 21 -0.08 -17.48 0.29
C SER A 21 1.06 -16.47 0.33
N ALA A 22 2.19 -16.86 0.92
CA ALA A 22 3.39 -16.03 0.96
C ALA A 22 3.79 -15.55 -0.44
N ASP A 23 3.58 -16.37 -1.46
CA ASP A 23 3.86 -16.04 -2.86
C ASP A 23 2.96 -14.90 -3.37
N VAL A 24 1.68 -14.90 -2.96
CA VAL A 24 0.72 -13.86 -3.32
C VAL A 24 1.03 -12.56 -2.57
N GLN A 25 1.44 -12.64 -1.31
CA GLN A 25 1.88 -11.47 -0.55
C GLN A 25 3.14 -10.86 -1.15
N GLN A 26 4.12 -11.68 -1.53
CA GLN A 26 5.33 -11.23 -2.20
C GLN A 26 5.02 -10.61 -3.56
N LEU A 27 4.19 -11.27 -4.39
CA LEU A 27 3.75 -10.74 -5.68
C LEU A 27 3.07 -9.38 -5.52
N LEU A 28 2.19 -9.23 -4.53
CA LEU A 28 1.53 -7.98 -4.22
C LEU A 28 2.54 -6.90 -3.80
N MET A 29 3.45 -7.20 -2.88
CA MET A 29 4.47 -6.24 -2.45
C MET A 29 5.39 -5.83 -3.60
N THR A 30 5.81 -6.79 -4.43
CA THR A 30 6.64 -6.51 -5.61
C THR A 30 5.89 -5.66 -6.63
N ALA A 31 4.60 -5.94 -6.88
CA ALA A 31 3.78 -5.14 -7.78
C ALA A 31 3.59 -3.71 -7.26
N LEU A 32 3.28 -3.55 -5.97
CA LEU A 32 3.15 -2.24 -5.32
C LEU A 32 4.48 -1.48 -5.29
N SER A 33 5.61 -2.15 -5.06
CA SER A 33 6.93 -1.53 -5.07
C SER A 33 7.35 -1.02 -6.45
N LYS A 34 6.79 -1.60 -7.53
CA LYS A 34 7.02 -1.15 -8.91
C LYS A 34 6.01 -0.11 -9.36
N LEU A 35 5.01 0.21 -8.54
CA LEU A 35 4.04 1.25 -8.85
C LEU A 35 4.73 2.61 -8.74
N HIS A 36 4.91 3.28 -9.87
CA HIS A 36 5.39 4.65 -9.87
C HIS A 36 4.22 5.58 -9.53
N LEU A 37 4.36 6.37 -8.46
CA LEU A 37 3.38 7.37 -8.06
C LEU A 37 4.02 8.76 -8.21
N LYS A 38 3.28 9.69 -8.81
CA LYS A 38 3.66 11.10 -8.94
C LYS A 38 2.74 11.96 -8.08
N GLN A 39 3.34 12.80 -7.24
CA GLN A 39 2.63 13.80 -6.45
C GLN A 39 2.41 15.05 -7.31
N ASN A 40 1.20 15.58 -7.36
CA ASN A 40 0.93 16.88 -7.95
C ASN A 40 1.26 18.03 -6.98
N GLU A 41 1.19 19.26 -7.45
CA GLU A 41 1.44 20.47 -6.66
C GLU A 41 0.43 20.66 -5.51
N GLN A 42 -0.73 20.02 -5.61
CA GLN A 42 -1.78 20.03 -4.59
C GLN A 42 -1.61 18.92 -3.53
N GLY A 43 -0.62 18.03 -3.69
CA GLY A 43 -0.36 16.93 -2.77
C GLY A 43 -1.06 15.60 -3.09
N GLU A 44 -1.80 15.53 -4.19
CA GLU A 44 -2.48 14.31 -4.63
C GLU A 44 -1.53 13.38 -5.37
N TRP A 45 -1.64 12.08 -5.08
CA TRP A 45 -0.82 11.03 -5.69
C TRP A 45 -1.57 10.38 -6.84
N TYR A 46 -0.92 10.33 -8.00
CA TYR A 46 -1.42 9.63 -9.19
C TYR A 46 -0.46 8.52 -9.57
N VAL A 47 -1.00 7.43 -10.10
CA VAL A 47 -0.16 6.42 -10.74
C VAL A 47 0.45 7.05 -11.98
N ASP A 48 1.77 7.14 -12.00
CA ASP A 48 2.56 7.45 -13.18
C ASP A 48 2.50 6.24 -14.11
N SER A 49 1.33 6.06 -14.71
CA SER A 49 1.14 5.18 -15.86
C SER A 49 1.80 5.92 -17.00
N GLY A 50 3.13 5.86 -17.08
CA GLY A 50 3.92 6.53 -18.11
C GLY A 50 3.21 6.32 -19.43
N ALA A 51 2.55 7.37 -19.91
CA ALA A 51 1.79 7.29 -21.13
C ALA A 51 2.80 6.86 -22.17
N ALA A 52 2.63 5.67 -22.74
CA ALA A 52 3.22 5.35 -24.02
C ALA A 52 2.67 6.43 -24.95
N ALA A 53 3.42 7.53 -25.08
CA ALA A 53 3.19 8.56 -26.07
C ALA A 53 3.19 7.78 -27.38
N HIS A 54 1.98 7.58 -27.88
CA HIS A 54 1.65 7.31 -29.27
C HIS A 54 2.88 6.97 -30.11
N VAL A 55 3.03 5.71 -30.53
CA VAL A 55 3.64 5.49 -31.84
C VAL A 55 2.59 5.93 -32.87
N THR A 56 2.33 7.24 -32.94
CA THR A 56 1.90 7.89 -34.18
C THR A 56 3.21 8.15 -34.91
N GLY A 57 3.71 7.11 -35.57
CA GLY A 57 4.59 7.29 -36.70
C GLY A 57 3.71 7.72 -37.87
N ASP A 58 3.79 9.00 -38.18
CA ASP A 58 3.20 9.69 -39.33
C ASP A 58 3.48 8.99 -40.68
N ALA A 59 2.47 9.09 -41.57
CA ALA A 59 2.46 8.97 -43.04
C ALA A 59 2.79 7.62 -43.72
#